data_AF-A0A1B5CY32-F1
#
_entry.id   AF-A0A1B5CY32-F1
#
_cell.length_a   1.000
_cell.length_b   1.000
_cell.length_c   1.000
_cell.angle_alpha   90.00
_cell.angle_beta   90.00
_cell.angle_gamma   90.00
#
_symmetry.space_group_name_H-M   'P 1'
#
loop_
_entity.id
_entity.type
_entity.pdbx_description
1 polymer ?
#
loop_
_entity_poly.entity_id
_entity_poly.type
_entity_poly.pdbx_seq_one_letter_code
_entity_poly.pdbx_strand_id
1 'polypeptide(L)' 'MSVYEWARQELRRSQDAAQEIGFDPGLTLRAMLSAVVQQSKGVRSFEDLADELQYLAENLDDQQEYAFMRP' A
#
# COMPACT_ATOMS: atom_id res chain seq x y z
N MET A 1 -18.19 0.34 -0.23
CA MET A 1 -16.77 -0.06 -0.28
C MET A 1 -15.95 1.20 -0.45
N SER A 2 -15.10 1.55 0.52
CA SER A 2 -14.18 2.67 0.41
C SER A 2 -13.02 2.32 -0.55
N VAL A 3 -12.31 3.33 -1.04
CA VAL A 3 -11.11 3.12 -1.88
C VAL A 3 -10.06 2.28 -1.13
N TYR A 4 -9.95 2.46 0.19
CA TYR A 4 -9.07 1.67 1.05
C TYR A 4 -9.48 0.19 1.09
N GLU A 5 -10.77 -0.11 1.27
CA GLU A 5 -11.27 -1.50 1.29
C GLU A 5 -11.05 -2.20 -0.06
N TRP A 6 -11.28 -1.50 -1.16
CA TRP A 6 -10.99 -2.01 -2.51
C TRP A 6 -9.49 -2.31 -2.70
N ALA A 7 -8.62 -1.36 -2.34
CA ALA A 7 -7.17 -1.53 -2.44
C ALA A 7 -6.68 -2.71 -1.58
N ARG A 8 -7.20 -2.86 -0.36
CA ARG A 8 -6.88 -3.98 0.53
C ARG A 8 -7.31 -5.33 -0.07
N GLN A 9 -8.43 -5.38 -0.79
CA GLN A 9 -8.88 -6.59 -1.48
C GLN A 9 -8.02 -6.93 -2.70
N GLU A 10 -7.59 -5.93 -3.47
CA GLU A 10 -6.68 -6.14 -4.61
C GLU A 10 -5.30 -6.61 -4.14
N LEU A 11 -4.79 -6.05 -3.04
CA LEU A 11 -3.51 -6.46 -2.44
C LEU A 11 -3.55 -7.93 -2.00
N ARG A 12 -4.62 -8.36 -1.32
CA ARG A 12 -4.82 -9.77 -0.94
C ARG A 12 -4.84 -10.70 -2.15
N ARG A 13 -5.65 -10.39 -3.18
CA ARG A 13 -5.70 -11.19 -4.41
C ARG A 13 -4.34 -11.32 -5.08
N SER A 14 -3.56 -10.24 -5.09
CA SER A 14 -2.22 -10.25 -5.68
C SER A 14 -1.23 -11.08 -4.85
N GLN A 15 -1.35 -11.07 -3.51
CA GLN A 15 -0.55 -11.90 -2.60
C GLN A 15 -0.89 -13.39 -2.76
N ASP A 16 -2.19 -13.73 -2.80
CA ASP A 16 -2.66 -15.10 -3.01
C ASP A 16 -2.11 -15.65 -4.33
N ALA A 17 -2.24 -14.88 -5.42
CA ALA A 17 -1.71 -15.25 -6.72
C ALA A 17 -0.18 -15.42 -6.72
N ALA A 18 0.56 -14.55 -6.02
CA ALA A 18 2.01 -14.65 -5.93
C ALA A 18 2.47 -15.87 -5.10
N GLN A 19 1.71 -16.23 -4.07
CA GLN A 19 1.95 -17.40 -3.24
C GLN A 19 1.72 -18.70 -4.01
N GLU A 20 0.71 -18.75 -4.89
CA GLU A 20 0.46 -19.91 -5.78
C GLU A 20 1.66 -20.22 -6.69
N ILE A 21 2.42 -19.20 -7.07
CA ILE A 21 3.65 -19.34 -7.89
C ILE A 21 4.91 -19.55 -7.04
N GLY A 22 4.77 -19.61 -5.71
CA GLY A 22 5.86 -19.90 -4.76
C GLY A 22 6.71 -18.70 -4.36
N PHE A 23 6.24 -17.46 -4.57
CA PHE A 23 6.97 -16.29 -4.09
C PHE A 23 6.79 -16.06 -2.59
N ASP A 24 7.84 -15.54 -1.95
CA ASP A 24 7.80 -15.16 -0.54
C ASP A 24 6.84 -13.96 -0.31
N PRO A 25 5.95 -14.02 0.70
CA PRO A 25 5.03 -12.93 1.01
C PRO A 25 5.74 -11.59 1.33
N GLY A 26 6.85 -11.63 2.07
CA GLY A 26 7.61 -10.43 2.39
C GLY A 26 8.25 -9.78 1.16
N LEU A 27 8.79 -10.61 0.26
CA LEU A 27 9.38 -10.16 -1.01
C LEU A 27 8.33 -9.51 -1.92
N THR A 28 7.16 -10.13 -2.04
CA THR A 28 6.09 -9.65 -2.93
C THR A 28 5.47 -8.36 -2.40
N LEU A 29 5.25 -8.23 -1.08
CA LEU A 29 4.81 -6.96 -0.47
C LEU A 29 5.80 -5.82 -0.73
N ARG A 30 7.11 -6.10 -0.62
CA ARG A 30 8.16 -5.11 -0.91
C ARG A 30 8.15 -4.69 -2.38
N ALA A 31 7.98 -5.64 -3.30
CA ALA A 31 7.90 -5.36 -4.73
C ALA A 31 6.66 -4.52 -5.07
N MET A 32 5.50 -4.85 -4.48
CA MET A 32 4.26 -4.10 -4.64
C MET A 32 4.38 -2.67 -4.11
N LEU A 33 4.96 -2.48 -2.92
CA LEU A 33 5.21 -1.13 -2.38
C LEU A 33 6.11 -0.32 -3.32
N SER A 34 7.16 -0.93 -3.87
CA SER A 34 8.06 -0.28 -4.83
C SER A 34 7.32 0.16 -6.10
N ALA A 35 6.45 -0.70 -6.64
CA ALA A 35 5.63 -0.39 -7.81
C ALA A 35 4.64 0.76 -7.55
N VAL A 36 4.01 0.78 -6.36
CA VAL A 36 3.12 1.87 -5.95
C VAL A 36 3.88 3.19 -5.86
N VAL A 37 5.02 3.22 -5.18
CA VAL A 37 5.85 4.43 -5.04
C VAL A 37 6.30 4.95 -6.40
N GLN A 38 6.69 4.07 -7.32
CA GLN A 38 7.07 4.45 -8.68
C GLN A 38 5.92 5.12 -9.45
N GLN A 39 4.70 4.58 -9.35
CA GLN A 39 3.51 5.14 -9.99
C GLN A 39 3.08 6.47 -9.34
N SER A 40 3.18 6.58 -8.01
CA SER A 40 2.81 7.79 -7.27
C SER A 40 3.61 9.02 -7.68
N LYS A 41 4.86 8.85 -8.14
CA LYS A 41 5.67 9.94 -8.71
C LYS A 41 5.00 10.64 -9.91
N GLY A 42 4.09 9.97 -10.62
CA GLY A 42 3.34 10.57 -11.72
C GLY A 42 2.21 11.51 -11.30
N VAL A 43 1.80 11.47 -10.03
CA VAL A 43 0.61 12.19 -9.52
C VAL A 43 0.87 12.99 -8.24
N ARG A 44 2.05 12.85 -7.62
CA ARG A 44 2.46 13.57 -6.40
C ARG A 44 3.92 13.99 -6.48
N SER A 45 4.28 15.02 -5.71
CA SER A 45 5.68 15.39 -5.50
C SER A 45 6.40 14.34 -4.67
N PHE A 46 7.74 14.38 -4.69
CA PHE A 46 8.55 13.51 -3.83
C PHE A 46 8.30 13.79 -2.35
N GLU A 47 8.19 15.07 -1.98
CA GLU A 47 8.02 15.51 -0.59
C GLU A 47 6.68 15.03 -0.03
N ASP A 48 5.58 15.24 -0.78
CA ASP A 48 4.24 14.78 -0.36
C ASP A 48 4.18 13.25 -0.21
N LEU A 49 4.85 12.52 -1.12
CA LEU A 49 4.89 11.06 -1.06
C LEU A 49 5.72 10.56 0.12
N ALA A 50 6.83 11.21 0.42
CA ALA A 50 7.66 10.87 1.57
C ALA A 50 6.90 11.12 2.89
N ASP A 51 6.23 12.26 3.02
CA ASP A 51 5.43 12.61 4.18
C ASP A 51 4.24 11.65 4.38
N GLU A 52 3.57 11.26 3.30
CA GLU A 52 2.49 10.28 3.35
C GLU A 52 2.99 8.90 3.79
N LEU A 53 4.10 8.42 3.24
CA LEU A 53 4.69 7.14 3.63
C LEU A 53 5.13 7.14 5.09
N GLN A 54 5.74 8.23 5.56
CA GLN A 54 6.11 8.41 6.96
C GLN A 54 4.86 8.37 7.86
N TYR A 55 3.82 9.11 7.49
CA TYR A 55 2.56 9.12 8.22
C TYR A 55 1.93 7.71 8.29
N LEU A 56 1.88 6.98 7.18
CA LEU A 56 1.36 5.61 7.17
C LEU A 56 2.18 4.70 8.08
N ALA A 57 3.51 4.80 8.04
CA ALA A 57 4.40 3.98 8.88
C ALA A 57 4.21 4.27 10.38
N GLU A 58 4.03 5.54 10.76
CA GLU A 58 3.81 5.96 12.15
C GLU A 58 2.44 5.55 12.69
N ASN A 59 1.45 5.35 11.81
CA ASN A 59 0.07 5.05 12.19
C ASN A 59 -0.31 3.59 11.91
N LEU A 60 0.66 2.71 11.66
CA LEU A 60 0.43 1.26 11.49
C LEU A 60 -0.15 0.68 12.78
N ASP A 61 -1.47 0.73 12.89
CA ASP A 61 -2.25 0.16 13.98
C ASP A 61 -3.12 -0.95 13.41
N ASP A 62 -2.99 -2.15 13.96
CA ASP A 62 -3.73 -3.35 13.54
C ASP A 62 -5.26 -3.20 13.77
N GLN A 63 -5.69 -2.15 14.48
CA GLN A 63 -7.09 -1.89 14.84
C GLN A 63 -7.73 -0.65 14.20
N GLN A 64 -7.02 0.18 13.43
CA GLN A 64 -7.63 1.40 12.84
C GLN A 64 -8.06 1.22 11.38
N GLU A 65 -9.35 1.45 11.13
CA GLU A 65 -9.86 1.72 9.79
C GLU A 65 -9.26 3.04 9.31
N TYR A 66 -8.25 2.95 8.43
CA TYR A 66 -7.66 4.10 7.76
C TYR A 66 -8.70 4.84 6.90
N ALA A 67 -9.39 5.80 7.51
CA ALA A 67 -10.12 6.81 6.78
C ALA A 67 -9.09 7.74 6.13
N PHE A 68 -8.81 7.53 4.85
CA PHE A 68 -8.15 8.52 4.00
C PHE A 68 -9.02 9.78 3.94
N MET A 69 -8.90 10.64 4.95
CA MET A 69 -9.27 12.05 4.88
C MET A 69 -8.18 12.84 5.60
N ARG A 70 -7.54 13.74 4.87
CA ARG A 70 -6.99 14.97 5.45
C ARG A 70 -7.74 16.16 4.84
N PRO A 71 -7.94 17.24 5.61
CA PRO A 71 -8.73 18.42 5.23
C PRO A 71 -8.14 19.20 4.04
#